data_AF-A0A9X7ZDB5-F1
#
_entry.id   AF-A0A9X7ZDB5-F1
#
_cell.length_a   1.000
_cell.length_b   1.000
_cell.length_c   1.000
_cell.angle_alpha   90.00
_cell.angle_beta   90.00
_cell.angle_gamma   90.00
#
_symmetry.space_group_name_H-M   'P 1'
#
loop_
_entity.id
_entity.type
_entity.pdbx_description
1 polymer ?
#
loop_
_entity_poly.entity_id
_entity_poly.type
_entity_poly.pdbx_seq_one_letter_code
_entity_poly.pdbx_strand_id
1 'polypeptide(L)' 'MARITTEDCTGKIPNHFDLTLVAARRARQLENGNTPLVDDIRNNKPTVTALREIAAGQIGTELLTRNK' A
#
# COMPACT_ATOMS: atom_id res chain seq x y z
N MET A 1 6.06 10.45 -13.08
CA MET A 1 5.41 10.65 -11.77
C MET A 1 4.14 9.81 -11.75
N ALA A 2 4.05 8.79 -10.89
CA ALA A 2 2.85 7.96 -10.79
C ALA A 2 1.71 8.78 -10.19
N ARG A 3 0.57 8.78 -10.88
CA ARG A 3 -0.64 9.53 -10.54
C ARG A 3 -1.48 8.70 -9.57
N ILE A 4 -1.01 8.51 -8.35
CA ILE A 4 -1.79 7.93 -7.24
C ILE A 4 -2.05 9.06 -6.24
N THR A 5 -3.30 9.24 -5.84
CA THR A 5 -3.71 10.25 -4.85
C THR A 5 -4.18 9.58 -3.57
N THR A 6 -4.08 10.29 -2.45
CA THR A 6 -4.53 9.78 -1.15
C THR A 6 -6.04 9.51 -1.12
N GLU A 7 -6.80 10.24 -1.92
CA GLU A 7 -8.26 10.09 -2.07
C GLU A 7 -8.65 8.69 -2.56
N ASP A 8 -7.86 8.10 -3.46
CA ASP A 8 -8.05 6.75 -4.01
C ASP A 8 -7.90 5.67 -2.93
N CYS A 9 -7.07 5.95 -1.91
CA CYS A 9 -6.84 5.05 -0.78
C CYS A 9 -7.84 5.27 0.37
N THR A 10 -8.32 6.51 0.56
CA THR A 10 -9.29 6.84 1.62
C THR A 10 -10.62 6.11 1.44
N GLY A 11 -11.00 5.76 0.20
CA GLY A 11 -12.18 4.91 -0.06
C GLY A 11 -12.07 3.49 0.52
N LYS A 12 -10.86 3.02 0.85
CA LYS A 12 -10.61 1.70 1.44
C LYS A 12 -10.30 1.79 2.92
N ILE A 13 -9.47 2.76 3.32
CA ILE A 13 -9.08 2.98 4.70
C ILE A 13 -9.46 4.43 5.06
N PRO A 14 -10.56 4.64 5.80
CA PRO A 14 -11.02 5.99 6.13
C PRO A 14 -10.09 6.72 7.11
N ASN A 15 -9.29 5.98 7.89
CA ASN A 15 -8.32 6.57 8.80
C ASN A 15 -6.96 6.81 8.13
N HIS A 16 -6.55 8.07 8.01
CA HIS A 16 -5.29 8.45 7.37
C HIS A 16 -4.04 7.94 8.13
N PHE A 17 -4.11 7.82 9.46
CA PHE A 17 -3.01 7.27 10.25
C PHE A 17 -2.81 5.78 10.00
N ASP A 18 -3.92 5.04 9.91
CA ASP A 18 -3.91 3.62 9.59
C ASP A 18 -3.40 3.40 8.17
N LEU A 19 -3.88 4.19 7.22
CA LEU A 19 -3.43 4.20 5.83
C LEU A 19 -1.90 4.39 5.73
N THR A 20 -1.35 5.38 6.42
CA THR A 20 0.11 5.64 6.40
C THR A 20 0.89 4.48 7.04
N LEU A 21 0.37 3.89 8.11
CA LEU A 21 1.03 2.77 8.78
C LEU A 21 0.99 1.48 7.94
N VAL A 22 -0.15 1.17 7.31
CA VAL A 22 -0.30 0.04 6.36
C VAL A 22 0.62 0.24 5.17
N ALA A 23 0.62 1.43 4.57
CA ALA A 23 1.47 1.75 3.42
C ALA A 23 2.95 1.61 3.76
N ALA A 24 3.40 2.13 4.90
CA ALA A 24 4.79 2.01 5.35
C ALA A 24 5.19 0.54 5.60
N ARG A 25 4.33 -0.23 6.27
CA ARG A 25 4.59 -1.64 6.57
C ARG A 25 4.60 -2.50 5.31
N ARG A 26 3.74 -2.19 4.33
CA ARG A 26 3.73 -2.87 3.02
C ARG A 26 4.93 -2.47 2.17
N ALA A 27 5.30 -1.20 2.13
CA ALA A 27 6.49 -0.73 1.43
C ALA A 27 7.75 -1.46 1.93
N ARG A 28 7.92 -1.62 3.25
CA ARG A 28 9.03 -2.42 3.79
C ARG A 28 9.02 -3.88 3.35
N GLN A 29 7.85 -4.51 3.21
CA GLN A 29 7.78 -5.89 2.70
C GLN A 29 8.27 -5.95 1.25
N LEU A 30 7.84 -5.00 0.42
CA LEU A 30 8.29 -4.89 -0.97
C LEU A 30 9.80 -4.62 -1.06
N GLU A 31 10.35 -3.81 -0.15
CA GLU A 31 11.80 -3.59 -0.02
C GLU A 31 12.57 -4.86 0.39
N ASN A 32 11.95 -5.74 1.19
CA ASN A 32 12.51 -7.04 1.53
C ASN A 32 12.38 -8.08 0.40
N GLY A 33 11.89 -7.69 -0.77
CA GLY A 33 11.76 -8.57 -1.94
C GLY A 33 10.45 -9.35 -2.00
N ASN A 34 9.42 -8.99 -1.21
CA ASN A 34 8.08 -9.53 -1.45
C ASN A 34 7.58 -9.14 -2.84
N THR A 35 6.90 -10.08 -3.49
CA THR A 35 6.28 -9.84 -4.78
C THR A 35 5.15 -8.80 -4.66
N PRO A 36 5.15 -7.76 -5.51
CA PRO A 36 4.03 -6.85 -5.62
C PRO A 36 2.81 -7.59 -6.18
N LEU A 37 1.64 -7.36 -5.60
CA LEU A 37 0.36 -7.96 -6.02
C LEU A 37 -0.27 -7.19 -7.19
N VAL A 38 0.22 -5.98 -7.44
CA VAL A 38 -0.21 -5.12 -8.56
C VAL A 38 0.97 -4.94 -9.50
N ASP A 39 0.70 -5.07 -10.81
CA ASP A 39 1.70 -4.86 -11.84
C ASP A 39 2.25 -3.43 -11.77
N ASP A 40 3.52 -3.33 -11.40
CA ASP A 40 4.22 -2.05 -11.35
C ASP A 40 4.79 -1.73 -12.74
N ILE A 41 3.87 -1.37 -13.64
CA ILE A 41 4.09 -1.03 -15.06
C ILE A 41 5.24 -0.01 -15.27
N ARG A 42 5.68 0.71 -14.22
CA ARG A 42 6.64 1.81 -14.32
C ARG A 42 7.81 1.75 -13.33
N ASN A 43 8.07 0.61 -12.67
CA ASN A 43 9.16 0.47 -11.69
C ASN A 43 9.17 1.62 -10.65
N ASN A 44 8.03 1.85 -10.01
CA ASN A 44 7.85 2.90 -9.03
C ASN A 44 8.51 2.53 -7.70
N LYS A 45 8.70 3.54 -6.85
CA LYS A 45 9.14 3.34 -5.46
C LYS A 45 8.16 2.39 -4.74
N PRO A 46 8.64 1.54 -3.83
CA PRO A 46 7.82 0.56 -3.11
C PRO A 46 6.64 1.21 -2.36
N THR A 47 6.79 2.45 -1.90
CA THR A 47 5.71 3.22 -1.27
C THR A 47 4.54 3.49 -2.22
N VAL A 48 4.83 3.77 -3.49
CA VAL A 48 3.80 4.03 -4.52
C VAL A 48 3.09 2.74 -4.89
N THR A 49 3.84 1.64 -5.03
CA THR A 49 3.29 0.31 -5.28
C THR A 49 2.38 -0.12 -4.14
N ALA A 50 2.79 0.08 -2.89
CA ALA A 50 1.97 -0.20 -1.71
C ALA A 50 0.66 0.60 -1.69
N LEU A 51 0.70 1.90 -2.03
CA LEU A 51 -0.53 2.70 -2.14
C LEU A 51 -1.44 2.22 -3.27
N ARG A 52 -0.90 1.75 -4.40
CA ARG A 52 -1.71 1.14 -5.48
C ARG A 52 -2.34 -0.17 -5.05
N GLU A 53 -1.63 -1.00 -4.28
CA GLU A 53 -2.19 -2.24 -3.72
C GLU A 53 -3.34 -1.96 -2.73
N ILE A 54 -3.20 -0.91 -1.92
CA ILE A 54 -4.24 -0.46 -0.98
C ILE A 54 -5.45 0.06 -1.75
N ALA A 55 -5.26 0.94 -2.73
CA ALA A 55 -6.32 1.44 -3.59
C ALA A 55 -7.07 0.31 -4.34
N ALA A 56 -6.33 -0.68 -4.85
CA ALA A 56 -6.90 -1.87 -5.49
C ALA A 56 -7.64 -2.79 -4.51
N GLY A 57 -7.58 -2.53 -3.21
CA GLY A 57 -8.18 -3.36 -2.16
C GLY A 57 -7.51 -4.73 -1.98
N GLN A 58 -6.27 -4.89 -2.47
CA GLN A 58 -5.48 -6.11 -2.28
C GLN A 58 -4.86 -6.14 -0.88
N ILE A 59 -4.62 -4.98 -0.30
CA ILE A 59 -4.02 -4.80 1.03
C ILE A 59 -4.90 -3.85 1.85
N GLY A 60 -5.29 -4.30 3.05
CA GLY A 60 -6.11 -3.53 3.98
C GLY A 60 -5.49 -3.41 5.37
N THR A 61 -6.32 -2.95 6.31
CA THR A 61 -5.97 -2.81 7.73
C THR A 61 -5.62 -4.14 8.40
N GLU A 62 -5.95 -5.28 7.76
CA GLU A 62 -5.56 -6.64 8.19
C GLU A 62 -4.04 -6.79 8.36
N LEU A 63 -3.24 -6.04 7.58
CA LEU A 63 -1.80 -6.03 7.76
C LEU A 63 -1.39 -5.56 9.16
N LEU A 64 -2.16 -4.69 9.82
CA LEU A 64 -1.86 -4.19 11.15
C LEU A 64 -2.15 -5.23 12.24
N THR A 65 -3.23 -5.99 12.09
CA THR A 65 -3.70 -6.97 13.09
C THR A 65 -2.82 -8.21 13.17
N ARG A 66 -2.03 -8.53 12.13
CA ARG A 66 -1.17 -9.72 12.04
C ARG A 66 0.09 -9.67 12.92
N ASN A 67 -0.05 -9.33 14.20
CA ASN A 67 1.06 -9.34 15.18
C ASN A 67 0.63 -9.83 16.57
N LYS A 68 -0.30 -10.78 16.64
CA LYS A 68 -0.64 -11.52 17.86
C LYS A 68 -0.31 -12.99 17.69
#